data_AF-A0A1L6MWC0-F1
#
_entry.id   AF-A0A1L6MWC0-F1
#
_cell.length_a   1.000
_cell.length_b   1.000
_cell.length_c   1.000
_cell.angle_alpha   90.00
_cell.angle_beta   90.00
_cell.angle_gamma   90.00
#
_symmetry.space_group_name_H-M   'P 1'
#
loop_
_entity.id
_entity.type
_entity.pdbx_description
1 polymer ?
#
loop_
_entity_poly.entity_id
_entity_poly.type
_entity_poly.pdbx_seq_one_letter_code
_entity_poly.pdbx_strand_id
1 'polypeptide(L)'
;MESAAAFTYLNLHQLAASPLPMGRGFINTQHGVLPLPAPVTVECLKGLITYEDPLDFEFVTPTGAAIIAGPRSSLKLLADSDSRAHRRGRRHSKPKRKAQPAEGDHRVTPDHIASSWHPSHIVLEANIDDATGELLGHCIDSLLQAGALDAWVTPLVMKKGRPCF
;
A
#
# COMPACT_ATOMS: atom_id res chain seq x y z
N MET A 1 2.97 9.39 -12.48
CA MET A 1 4.05 10.39 -12.64
C MET A 1 4.13 11.34 -11.45
N GLU A 2 3.02 11.93 -10.99
CA GLU A 2 3.04 12.88 -9.86
C GLU A 2 3.63 12.30 -8.56
N SER A 3 3.30 11.06 -8.17
CA SER A 3 3.83 10.47 -6.93
C SER A 3 5.34 10.18 -6.97
N ALA A 4 5.90 9.84 -8.13
CA ALA A 4 7.34 9.66 -8.29
C ALA A 4 8.07 11.02 -8.24
N ALA A 5 7.49 12.05 -8.85
CA ALA A 5 7.99 13.42 -8.74
C ALA A 5 7.89 13.94 -7.28
N ALA A 6 6.83 13.57 -6.55
CA ALA A 6 6.66 13.93 -5.15
C ALA A 6 7.76 13.33 -4.25
N PHE A 7 8.24 12.11 -4.54
CA PHE A 7 9.32 11.49 -3.78
C PHE A 7 10.60 12.33 -3.82
N THR A 8 10.97 12.81 -5.01
CA THR A 8 12.10 13.73 -5.20
C THR A 8 11.83 15.12 -4.63
N TYR A 9 10.64 15.67 -4.89
CA TYR A 9 10.28 17.03 -4.49
C TYR A 9 10.18 17.20 -2.96
N LEU A 10 9.60 16.21 -2.26
CA LEU A 10 9.50 16.19 -0.80
C LEU A 10 10.79 15.71 -0.12
N ASN A 11 11.84 15.42 -0.91
CA ASN A 11 13.13 14.92 -0.42
C ASN A 11 12.97 13.71 0.53
N LEU A 12 12.16 12.72 0.11
CA LEU A 12 11.95 11.51 0.90
C LEU A 12 13.20 10.62 0.84
N HIS A 13 13.73 10.27 2.01
CA HIS A 13 14.94 9.45 2.12
C HIS A 13 14.67 7.96 2.21
N GLN A 14 13.45 7.58 2.61
CA GLN A 14 13.07 6.19 2.83
C GLN A 14 11.63 5.95 2.37
N LEU A 15 11.40 4.80 1.73
CA LEU A 15 10.08 4.28 1.42
C LEU A 15 9.90 2.96 2.17
N ALA A 16 8.72 2.71 2.73
CA ALA A 16 8.41 1.41 3.30
C ALA A 16 7.14 0.86 2.66
N ALA A 17 7.11 -0.45 2.41
CA ALA A 17 5.94 -1.14 1.87
C ALA A 17 5.81 -2.53 2.51
N SER A 18 4.57 -2.92 2.81
CA SER A 18 4.23 -4.31 3.09
C SER A 18 4.35 -5.16 1.82
N PRO A 19 4.31 -6.50 1.93
CA PRO A 19 4.10 -7.36 0.77
C PRO A 19 2.93 -6.88 -0.08
N LEU A 20 3.06 -7.01 -1.40
CA LEU A 20 2.08 -6.47 -2.36
C LEU A 20 1.10 -7.56 -2.84
N PRO A 21 -0.22 -7.32 -2.80
CA PRO A 21 -1.23 -8.28 -3.28
C PRO A 21 -1.24 -8.39 -4.80
N MET A 22 -1.20 -9.62 -5.31
CA MET A 22 -1.39 -9.95 -6.72
C MET A 22 -2.80 -10.48 -6.94
N GLY A 23 -3.63 -9.67 -7.62
CA GLY A 23 -4.97 -10.08 -8.05
C GLY A 23 -4.93 -11.11 -9.17
N ARG A 24 -6.09 -11.70 -9.50
CA ARG A 24 -6.23 -12.73 -10.53
C ARG A 24 -7.27 -12.34 -11.59
N GLY A 25 -7.28 -13.04 -12.72
CA GLY A 25 -8.26 -12.85 -13.79
C GLY A 25 -7.78 -11.91 -14.89
N PHE A 26 -8.70 -11.12 -15.45
CA PHE A 26 -8.44 -10.23 -16.59
C PHE A 26 -9.14 -8.88 -16.41
N ILE A 27 -8.52 -7.81 -16.90
CA ILE A 27 -9.08 -6.45 -16.89
C ILE A 27 -9.15 -5.86 -18.30
N ASN A 28 -10.15 -5.03 -18.54
CA ASN A 28 -10.26 -4.25 -19.77
C ASN A 28 -9.48 -2.95 -19.63
N THR A 29 -8.53 -2.72 -20.52
CA THR A 29 -7.74 -1.50 -20.59
C THR A 29 -7.83 -0.86 -21.98
N GLN A 30 -7.27 0.34 -22.15
CA GLN A 30 -7.14 0.98 -23.46
C GLN A 30 -6.26 0.17 -24.44
N HIS A 31 -5.46 -0.76 -23.92
CA HIS A 31 -4.59 -1.66 -24.69
C HIS A 31 -5.21 -3.06 -24.88
N GLY A 32 -6.51 -3.19 -24.62
CA GLY A 32 -7.23 -4.46 -24.70
C GLY A 32 -7.33 -5.19 -23.36
N VAL A 33 -7.67 -6.47 -23.43
CA VAL A 33 -7.83 -7.34 -22.27
C VAL A 33 -6.44 -7.78 -21.79
N LEU A 34 -6.09 -7.45 -20.55
CA LEU A 34 -4.82 -7.83 -19.93
C LEU A 34 -5.06 -8.80 -18.77
N PRO A 35 -4.14 -9.75 -18.53
CA PRO A 35 -4.19 -10.59 -17.34
C PRO A 35 -3.95 -9.74 -16.09
N LEU A 36 -4.43 -10.23 -14.95
CA LEU A 36 -4.03 -9.73 -13.63
C LEU A 36 -3.02 -10.69 -13.00
N PRO A 37 -1.89 -10.18 -12.50
CA PRO A 37 -1.38 -8.80 -12.66
C PRO A 37 -0.98 -8.48 -14.12
N ALA A 38 -1.07 -7.20 -14.51
CA ALA A 38 -0.69 -6.76 -15.86
C ALA A 38 0.82 -7.01 -16.13
N PRO A 39 1.25 -7.26 -17.38
CA PRO A 39 2.65 -7.58 -17.70
C PRO A 39 3.66 -6.53 -17.18
N VAL A 40 3.33 -5.25 -17.31
CA VAL A 40 4.17 -4.14 -16.80
C VAL A 40 4.27 -4.17 -15.28
N THR A 41 3.18 -4.50 -14.58
CA THR A 41 3.17 -4.67 -13.12
C THR A 41 4.15 -5.78 -12.71
N VAL A 42 4.11 -6.93 -13.39
CA VAL A 42 5.02 -8.06 -13.10
C VAL A 42 6.48 -7.65 -13.28
N GLU A 43 6.81 -6.97 -14.38
CA GLU A 43 8.16 -6.48 -14.66
C GLU A 43 8.65 -5.49 -13.58
N CYS A 44 7.83 -4.52 -13.20
CA CYS A 44 8.19 -3.55 -12.16
C CYS A 44 8.44 -4.21 -10.80
N LEU A 45 7.66 -5.23 -10.43
CA LEU A 45 7.71 -5.83 -9.10
C LEU A 45 8.75 -6.96 -8.97
N LYS A 46 9.54 -7.27 -10.00
CA LYS A 46 10.59 -8.30 -9.93
C LYS A 46 11.47 -8.13 -8.69
N GLY A 47 11.62 -9.20 -7.91
CA GLY A 47 12.42 -9.24 -6.68
C GLY A 47 11.86 -8.45 -5.49
N LEU A 48 10.60 -7.97 -5.55
CA LEU A 48 9.87 -7.49 -4.38
C LEU A 48 9.00 -8.60 -3.81
N ILE A 49 8.67 -8.52 -2.52
CA ILE A 49 7.81 -9.50 -1.85
C ILE A 49 6.37 -9.24 -2.27
N THR A 50 5.72 -10.28 -2.81
CA THR A 50 4.32 -10.25 -3.22
C THR A 50 3.58 -11.46 -2.65
N TYR A 51 2.25 -11.40 -2.61
CA TYR A 51 1.40 -12.51 -2.21
C TYR A 51 0.19 -12.64 -3.12
N GLU A 52 -0.35 -13.84 -3.25
CA GLU A 52 -1.56 -14.06 -4.04
C GLU A 52 -2.81 -13.63 -3.27
N ASP A 53 -3.69 -12.91 -3.95
CA ASP A 53 -5.00 -12.53 -3.41
C ASP A 53 -6.11 -13.11 -4.28
N PRO A 54 -7.16 -13.73 -3.70
CA PRO A 54 -8.23 -14.36 -4.48
C PRO A 54 -9.18 -13.37 -5.15
N LEU A 55 -8.94 -12.06 -5.04
CA LEU A 55 -9.81 -11.04 -5.59
C LEU A 55 -9.50 -10.76 -7.07
N ASP A 56 -10.55 -10.79 -7.88
CA ASP A 56 -10.52 -10.55 -9.33
C ASP A 56 -10.44 -9.04 -9.65
N PHE A 57 -9.46 -8.35 -9.07
CA PHE A 57 -9.31 -6.89 -9.17
C PHE A 57 -7.83 -6.46 -9.20
N GLU A 58 -7.55 -5.33 -9.84
CA GLU A 58 -6.20 -4.75 -9.91
C GLU A 58 -5.87 -3.93 -8.65
N PHE A 59 -5.28 -4.57 -7.63
CA PHE A 59 -4.80 -3.87 -6.43
C PHE A 59 -3.58 -3.00 -6.70
N VAL A 60 -2.64 -3.54 -7.49
CA VAL A 60 -1.40 -2.86 -7.85
C VAL A 60 -1.41 -2.58 -9.35
N THR A 61 -1.73 -1.33 -9.69
CA THR A 61 -1.69 -0.85 -11.08
C THR A 61 -0.24 -0.71 -11.56
N PRO A 62 0.03 -0.70 -12.88
CA PRO A 62 1.38 -0.46 -13.42
C PRO A 62 2.01 0.82 -12.87
N THR A 63 1.21 1.87 -12.69
CA THR A 63 1.67 3.13 -12.09
C THR A 63 2.08 2.94 -10.64
N GLY A 64 1.26 2.24 -9.83
CA GLY A 64 1.59 1.94 -8.43
C GLY A 64 2.86 1.10 -8.31
N ALA A 65 2.99 0.06 -9.14
CA ALA A 65 4.17 -0.78 -9.19
C ALA A 65 5.43 0.02 -9.55
N ALA A 66 5.35 0.90 -10.54
CA ALA A 66 6.47 1.76 -10.93
C ALA A 66 6.90 2.73 -9.81
N ILE A 67 5.94 3.28 -9.05
CA ILE A 67 6.24 4.17 -7.92
C ILE A 67 7.00 3.42 -6.82
N ILE A 68 6.60 2.20 -6.49
CA ILE A 68 7.26 1.39 -5.45
C ILE A 68 8.63 0.88 -5.93
N ALA A 69 8.72 0.47 -7.20
CA ALA A 69 9.94 -0.07 -7.79
C ALA A 69 11.02 0.99 -8.03
N GLY A 70 10.64 2.26 -8.21
CA GLY A 70 11.55 3.37 -8.51
C GLY A 70 12.66 3.57 -7.46
N PRO A 71 12.32 3.90 -6.20
CA PRO A 71 13.31 4.18 -5.15
C PRO A 71 13.81 2.89 -4.48
N ARG A 72 14.20 1.89 -5.27
CA ARG A 72 14.52 0.53 -4.78
C ARG A 72 15.61 0.48 -3.72
N SER A 73 16.61 1.35 -3.81
CA SER A 73 17.69 1.48 -2.81
C SER A 73 17.21 2.00 -1.46
N SER A 74 16.09 2.72 -1.43
CA SER A 74 15.50 3.33 -0.24
C SER A 74 14.27 2.57 0.27
N LEU A 75 13.89 1.47 -0.39
CA LEU A 75 12.73 0.67 -0.04
C LEU A 75 13.05 -0.28 1.11
N LYS A 76 12.36 -0.13 2.24
CA LYS A 76 12.29 -1.13 3.31
C LYS A 76 11.04 -1.96 3.15
N LEU A 77 11.21 -3.25 2.86
CA LEU A 77 10.11 -4.21 2.88
C LEU A 77 9.80 -4.54 4.34
N LEU A 78 8.59 -4.21 4.76
CA LEU A 78 8.10 -4.60 6.08
C LEU A 78 7.86 -6.11 6.05
N ALA A 79 8.40 -6.83 7.02
CA ALA A 79 8.08 -8.25 7.20
C ALA A 79 6.57 -8.41 7.45
N ASP A 80 6.05 -9.59 7.12
CA ASP A 80 4.63 -9.91 7.31
C ASP A 80 4.28 -9.97 8.80
N SER A 81 3.96 -8.81 9.37
CA SER A 81 3.41 -8.68 10.71
C SER A 81 1.93 -8.98 10.63
N ASP A 82 1.57 -10.26 10.51
CA ASP A 82 0.24 -10.83 10.75
C ASP A 82 -0.94 -9.91 10.32
N SER A 83 -0.91 -9.45 9.07
CA SER A 83 -1.75 -8.35 8.61
C SER A 83 -3.12 -8.84 8.13
N ARG A 84 -3.90 -9.42 9.04
CA ARG A 84 -5.37 -9.55 8.92
C ARG A 84 -6.08 -8.18 9.08
N ALA A 85 -5.47 -7.11 8.57
CA ALA A 85 -6.02 -5.77 8.60
C ALA A 85 -7.33 -5.74 7.81
N HIS A 86 -8.39 -5.32 8.50
CA HIS A 86 -9.78 -5.41 8.08
C HIS A 86 -10.07 -4.72 6.75
N ARG A 87 -10.45 -5.52 5.75
CA ARG A 87 -10.88 -5.08 4.43
C ARG A 87 -12.31 -4.51 4.46
N ARG A 88 -12.46 -3.23 4.14
CA ARG A 88 -13.77 -2.64 3.80
C ARG A 88 -13.70 -1.90 2.47
N GLY A 89 -14.06 -2.63 1.41
CA GLY A 89 -14.17 -2.12 0.04
C GLY A 89 -14.93 -3.11 -0.82
N ARG A 90 -16.22 -3.32 -0.55
CA ARG A 90 -17.10 -4.19 -1.36
C ARG A 90 -17.60 -3.41 -2.57
N ARG A 91 -17.25 -3.83 -3.77
CA ARG A 91 -18.12 -3.67 -4.95
C ARG A 91 -18.32 -5.03 -5.62
N HIS A 92 -19.58 -5.37 -5.83
CA HIS A 92 -20.06 -6.64 -6.36
C HIS A 92 -19.77 -6.77 -7.86
N SER A 93 -19.13 -7.86 -8.28
CA SER A 93 -19.35 -8.44 -9.61
C SER A 93 -19.04 -9.95 -9.61
N LYS A 94 -19.73 -10.66 -10.50
CA LYS A 94 -19.99 -12.11 -10.52
C LYS A 94 -18.82 -12.92 -11.11
N PRO A 95 -18.68 -14.22 -10.79
CA PRO A 95 -17.48 -15.00 -11.10
C PRO A 95 -17.57 -15.62 -12.49
N LYS A 96 -16.51 -15.55 -13.32
CA LYS A 96 -16.28 -16.53 -14.39
C LYS A 96 -14.80 -16.76 -14.71
N ARG A 97 -14.48 -18.06 -14.69
CA ARG A 97 -13.42 -18.83 -15.36
C ARG A 97 -12.10 -19.05 -14.61
N LYS A 98 -11.76 -20.34 -14.55
CA LYS A 98 -10.59 -20.95 -13.93
C LYS A 98 -9.31 -20.44 -14.62
N ALA A 99 -8.41 -19.83 -13.86
CA ALA A 99 -7.05 -19.52 -14.28
C ALA A 99 -6.08 -20.48 -13.59
N GLN A 100 -5.13 -21.01 -14.37
CA GLN A 100 -3.99 -21.78 -13.88
C GLN A 100 -3.00 -20.82 -13.18
N PRO A 101 -2.40 -21.21 -12.03
CA PRO A 101 -1.41 -20.38 -11.36
C PRO A 101 -0.07 -20.45 -12.10
N ALA A 102 0.55 -19.29 -12.32
CA ALA A 102 1.94 -19.20 -12.70
C ALA A 102 2.79 -19.29 -11.42
N GLU A 103 3.38 -20.46 -11.18
CA GLU A 103 4.33 -20.70 -10.08
C GLU A 103 5.61 -19.90 -10.34
N GLY A 104 5.87 -18.90 -9.50
CA GLY A 104 7.13 -18.16 -9.44
C GLY A 104 7.53 -17.99 -7.98
N ASP A 105 8.30 -18.95 -7.46
CA ASP A 105 8.86 -18.91 -6.11
C ASP A 105 10.00 -17.89 -6.05
N HIS A 106 9.70 -16.69 -5.56
CA HIS A 106 10.69 -15.65 -5.31
C HIS A 106 10.58 -15.18 -3.85
N ARG A 107 10.85 -16.09 -2.91
CA ARG A 107 11.11 -15.73 -1.52
C ARG A 107 12.48 -15.06 -1.40
N VAL A 108 12.50 -13.73 -1.42
CA VAL A 108 13.65 -12.94 -0.98
C VAL A 108 13.48 -12.68 0.52
N THR A 109 14.37 -13.22 1.33
CA THR A 109 14.45 -12.92 2.77
C THR A 109 14.96 -11.50 2.96
N PRO A 110 14.31 -10.65 3.79
CA PRO A 110 14.84 -9.32 4.07
C PRO A 110 16.16 -9.46 4.84
N ASP A 111 17.24 -8.91 4.28
CA ASP A 111 18.46 -8.69 5.07
C ASP A 111 18.14 -7.69 6.18
N HIS A 112 18.22 -8.16 7.41
CA HIS A 112 17.98 -7.36 8.61
C HIS A 112 19.14 -6.37 8.81
N ILE A 113 19.05 -5.20 8.18
CA ILE A 113 19.89 -4.06 8.55
C ILE A 113 19.30 -3.48 9.84
N ALA A 114 19.75 -4.02 10.97
CA ALA A 114 19.50 -3.49 12.31
C ALA A 114 20.22 -2.13 12.42
N SER A 115 19.50 -1.06 12.11
CA SER A 115 19.94 0.31 12.42
C SER A 115 19.67 0.57 13.89
N SER A 116 20.72 0.91 14.65
CA SER A 116 20.70 1.17 16.09
C SER A 116 20.10 2.55 16.43
N TRP A 117 18.97 2.90 15.81
CA TRP A 117 18.23 4.10 16.15
C TRP A 117 17.15 3.72 17.16
N HIS A 118 17.34 4.12 18.41
CA HIS A 118 16.37 3.92 19.49
C HIS A 118 15.73 5.28 19.81
N PRO A 119 14.75 5.75 19.04
CA PRO A 119 13.98 6.92 19.43
C PRO A 119 13.24 6.58 20.72
N SER A 120 13.24 7.50 21.69
CA SER A 120 12.46 7.32 22.92
C SER A 120 10.95 7.41 22.64
N HIS A 121 10.56 8.11 21.57
CA HIS A 121 9.18 8.38 21.17
C HIS A 121 9.10 8.49 19.63
N ILE A 122 7.98 8.09 19.04
CA ILE A 122 7.71 8.21 17.60
C ILE A 122 6.40 8.98 17.45
N VAL A 123 6.35 9.89 16.47
CA VAL A 123 5.12 10.56 16.04
C VAL A 123 4.74 10.01 14.66
N LEU A 124 3.49 9.56 14.52
CA LEU A 124 2.91 9.09 13.27
C LEU A 124 1.83 10.09 12.85
N GLU A 125 1.97 10.66 11.65
CA GLU A 125 1.04 11.65 11.10
C GLU A 125 0.46 11.16 9.77
N ALA A 126 -0.82 11.43 9.53
CA ALA A 126 -1.51 11.12 8.29
C ALA A 126 -2.60 12.17 8.03
N ASN A 127 -2.74 12.59 6.77
CA ASN A 127 -3.82 13.47 6.34
C ASN A 127 -5.00 12.63 5.84
N ILE A 128 -6.19 12.86 6.37
CA ILE A 128 -7.40 12.08 6.10
C ILE A 128 -8.49 12.98 5.52
N ASP A 129 -8.87 12.76 4.26
CA ASP A 129 -9.88 13.56 3.54
C ASP A 129 -11.21 12.83 3.29
N ASP A 130 -11.31 11.54 3.63
CA ASP A 130 -12.46 10.68 3.35
C ASP A 130 -13.05 10.00 4.60
N ALA A 131 -12.79 10.54 5.80
CA ALA A 131 -13.37 10.08 7.06
C ALA A 131 -14.34 11.09 7.69
N THR A 132 -15.32 10.58 8.45
CA THR A 132 -16.22 11.41 9.27
C THR A 132 -15.59 11.73 10.62
N GLY A 133 -16.03 12.80 11.27
CA GLY A 133 -15.58 13.14 12.63
C GLY A 133 -15.84 12.02 13.65
N GLU A 134 -16.93 11.27 13.51
CA GLU A 134 -17.23 10.10 14.35
C GLU A 134 -16.20 8.98 14.18
N LEU A 135 -15.80 8.69 12.94
CA LEU A 135 -14.76 7.69 12.65
C LEU A 135 -13.40 8.13 13.22
N LEU A 136 -13.08 9.42 13.14
CA LEU A 136 -11.85 9.97 13.71
C LEU A 136 -11.86 9.92 15.24
N GLY A 137 -12.99 10.23 15.88
CA GLY A 137 -13.15 10.07 17.32
C GLY A 137 -12.92 8.62 17.77
N HIS A 138 -13.54 7.66 17.07
CA HIS A 138 -13.31 6.24 17.33
C HIS A 138 -11.85 5.80 17.09
N CYS A 139 -11.18 6.39 16.10
CA CYS A 139 -9.77 6.13 15.80
C CYS A 139 -8.87 6.58 16.97
N ILE A 140 -9.08 7.79 17.52
CA ILE A 140 -8.33 8.30 18.67
C ILE A 140 -8.43 7.33 19.85
N ASP A 141 -9.66 6.91 20.22
CA ASP A 141 -9.87 5.96 21.32
C ASP A 141 -9.15 4.63 21.07
N SER A 142 -9.20 4.13 19.84
CA SER A 142 -8.56 2.88 19.43
C SER A 142 -7.03 2.97 19.52
N LEU A 143 -6.44 4.09 19.14
CA LEU A 143 -4.99 4.33 19.22
C LEU A 143 -4.51 4.38 20.67
N LEU A 144 -5.23 5.09 21.55
CA LEU A 144 -4.92 5.15 22.98
C LEU A 144 -5.03 3.78 23.64
N GLN A 145 -6.06 3.00 23.32
CA GLN A 145 -6.23 1.63 23.81
C GLN A 145 -5.12 0.68 23.32
N ALA A 146 -4.58 0.91 22.13
CA ALA A 146 -3.45 0.17 21.60
C ALA A 146 -2.09 0.55 22.24
N GLY A 147 -2.08 1.51 23.17
CA GLY A 147 -0.89 1.92 23.93
C GLY A 147 -0.16 3.14 23.37
N ALA A 148 -0.79 3.92 22.47
CA ALA A 148 -0.27 5.22 22.10
C ALA A 148 -0.19 6.13 23.34
N LEU A 149 0.89 6.91 23.43
CA LEU A 149 1.08 7.85 24.54
C LEU A 149 0.12 9.04 24.45
N ASP A 150 -0.23 9.44 23.22
CA ASP A 150 -1.19 10.50 22.91
C ASP A 150 -1.74 10.29 21.49
N ALA A 151 -2.91 10.86 21.20
CA ALA A 151 -3.52 10.87 19.88
C ALA A 151 -4.42 12.10 19.72
N TRP A 152 -4.22 12.87 18.64
CA TRP A 152 -4.99 14.09 18.36
C TRP A 152 -5.35 14.20 16.89
N VAL A 153 -6.24 15.15 16.59
CA VAL A 153 -6.67 15.50 15.23
C VAL A 153 -6.53 17.00 15.05
N THR A 154 -6.04 17.45 13.90
CA THR A 154 -5.89 18.88 13.57
C THR A 154 -6.60 19.21 12.26
N PRO A 155 -7.59 20.12 12.24
CA PRO A 155 -8.30 20.45 11.02
C PRO A 155 -7.38 21.16 10.01
N LEU A 156 -7.44 20.76 8.74
CA LEU A 156 -6.68 21.33 7.64
C LEU A 156 -7.47 21.36 6.32
N VAL A 157 -6.96 22.07 5.31
CA VAL A 157 -7.56 22.11 3.96
C VAL A 157 -6.60 21.49 2.96
N MET A 158 -7.02 20.43 2.28
CA MET A 158 -6.22 19.74 1.27
C MET A 158 -6.50 20.27 -0.15
N LYS A 159 -5.78 19.70 -1.14
CA LYS A 159 -5.99 19.98 -2.56
C LYS A 159 -7.47 19.91 -2.95
N LYS A 160 -7.86 20.72 -3.94
CA LYS A 160 -9.27 20.87 -4.37
C LYS A 160 -10.19 21.48 -3.29
N GLY A 161 -9.63 22.16 -2.29
CA GLY A 161 -10.39 22.85 -1.24
C GLY A 161 -11.16 21.90 -0.32
N ARG A 162 -10.72 20.65 -0.18
CA ARG A 162 -11.38 19.65 0.66
C ARG A 162 -11.07 19.93 2.14
N PRO A 163 -12.08 20.07 3.01
CA PRO A 163 -11.87 20.04 4.46
C PRO A 163 -11.39 18.65 4.88
N CYS A 164 -10.32 18.60 5.66
CA CYS A 164 -9.64 17.37 6.07
C CYS A 164 -9.13 17.49 7.50
N PHE A 165 -8.59 16.38 7.99
CA PHE A 165 -8.01 16.23 9.32
C PHE A 165 -6.64 15.57 9.24
#